data_AF-L2FAV3-F1
#
_entry.id   AF-L2FAV3-F1
#
_cell.length_a   1.000
_cell.length_b   1.000
_cell.length_c   1.000
_cell.angle_alpha   90.00
_cell.angle_beta   90.00
_cell.angle_gamma   90.00
#
_symmetry.space_group_name_H-M   'P 1'
#
loop_
_entity.id
_entity.type
_entity.pdbx_description
1 polymer ?
#
loop_
_entity_poly.entity_id
_entity_poly.type
_entity_poly.pdbx_seq_one_letter_code
_entity_poly.pdbx_strand_id
1 'polypeptide(L)'
;MGNVFSSPQTDGDRADLEQKIADQKQTITALEEDLQKKEKEHTLVSKEAEDLQKKVQELSNNLTDAQKESNAKIAHLQSELAATNDKAAAQSLAGDDGTAASAQELNDVKNQLAALEHQLQKAQDDKKTLEDELATVKQELAEAKKQQESLELSLREELAKLKADADAAAKSLSEKTEAMSAISAAADKYTALQETLDKLKTSTDSDLAAAKKDLSDAQDKFAALQAAHDTLKTASDGDAAAAQKDLADTQEKLSTLQETLDKLKAEAAAELDPAAAAKELAETQEKLASLQQNVDELKAAADAASSATKQELADAQGKIADLQQSHDTLKAESEAELAAAKQDLAAAEEKYAKMEKDQEIANADTEAAKKSALEWEEKYNALQQAQATSTTELEETKKAAAEWEEKFNVAQQAQDKATADANTELEAVKKTAADLEANKKAIQDALEKAQSDAAATLATVQQQLVEAEEKATTLQNTSEKAQSDAEAAKKAAAEIEEKYTALQQAHEKAQNDATEESARLSKELSELQTKYTTLEESADAAKTASATELEIAKKDASEWEEKTKEASTARDAMAEDVETAKGDAAAAQERVKALEAELQKLRDSAKTEKVNGKKKKANGVDKTLKEEVVAA
;
A
#
# COMPACT_ATOMS: atom_id res chain seq x y z
N MET A 1 75.99 -46.58 8.74
CA MET A 1 74.83 -47.28 9.33
C MET A 1 73.99 -46.19 9.98
N GLY A 2 72.81 -45.78 9.53
CA GLY A 2 71.76 -46.50 8.82
C GLY A 2 70.60 -46.80 9.79
N ASN A 3 70.01 -45.78 10.43
CA ASN A 3 68.79 -45.82 11.25
C ASN A 3 68.28 -44.36 11.30
N VAL A 4 67.37 -43.90 10.43
CA VAL A 4 65.91 -44.11 10.46
C VAL A 4 65.32 -43.87 11.86
N PHE A 5 65.35 -42.61 12.30
CA PHE A 5 64.42 -42.10 13.32
C PHE A 5 63.34 -41.30 12.58
N SER A 6 62.37 -42.03 12.05
CA SER A 6 61.08 -41.45 11.66
C SER A 6 60.30 -41.20 12.95
N SER A 7 60.22 -39.95 13.39
CA SER A 7 59.35 -39.55 14.49
C SER A 7 57.90 -39.93 14.18
N PRO A 8 57.22 -40.78 14.98
CA PRO A 8 55.85 -41.22 14.70
C PRO A 8 54.76 -40.23 15.12
N GLN A 9 55.10 -39.01 15.57
CA GLN A 9 54.15 -38.14 16.28
C GLN A 9 53.35 -37.16 15.40
N THR A 10 53.56 -37.09 14.09
CA THR A 10 52.85 -36.10 13.26
C THR A 10 51.52 -36.59 12.66
N ASP A 11 51.33 -37.90 12.54
CA ASP A 11 50.15 -38.44 11.84
C ASP A 11 48.90 -38.42 12.72
N GLY A 12 49.04 -38.61 14.03
CA GLY A 12 47.94 -38.48 15.00
C GLY A 12 47.42 -37.05 15.12
N ASP A 13 48.33 -36.09 15.31
CA ASP A 13 47.98 -34.66 15.41
C ASP A 13 47.37 -34.12 14.10
N ARG A 14 47.81 -34.67 12.96
CA ARG A 14 47.25 -34.35 11.64
C ARG A 14 45.85 -34.94 11.45
N ALA A 15 45.63 -36.19 11.87
CA ALA A 15 44.31 -36.82 11.83
C ALA A 15 43.30 -36.08 12.72
N ASP A 16 43.72 -35.66 13.93
CA ASP A 16 42.87 -34.88 14.84
C ASP A 16 42.55 -33.48 14.30
N LEU A 17 43.49 -32.85 13.58
CA LEU A 17 43.24 -31.58 12.88
C LEU A 17 42.30 -31.76 11.68
N GLU A 18 42.47 -32.82 10.88
CA GLU A 18 41.58 -33.14 9.76
C GLU A 18 40.16 -33.44 10.25
N GLN A 19 40.02 -34.17 11.36
CA GLN A 19 38.74 -34.44 12.00
C GLN A 19 38.08 -33.14 12.48
N LYS A 20 38.80 -32.29 13.22
CA LYS A 20 38.26 -30.98 13.66
C LYS A 20 37.84 -30.08 12.51
N ILE A 21 38.60 -30.06 11.41
CA ILE A 21 38.24 -29.29 10.21
C ILE A 21 36.98 -29.90 9.55
N ALA A 22 36.85 -31.22 9.52
CA ALA A 22 35.66 -31.89 9.00
C ALA A 22 34.41 -31.58 9.85
N ASP A 23 34.53 -31.65 11.18
CA ASP A 23 33.44 -31.36 12.11
C ASP A 23 33.02 -29.87 12.03
N GLN A 24 33.98 -28.95 11.91
CA GLN A 24 33.71 -27.53 11.67
C GLN A 24 32.99 -27.31 10.34
N LYS A 25 33.41 -27.98 9.27
CA LYS A 25 32.72 -27.89 7.97
C LYS A 25 31.29 -28.41 8.04
N GLN A 26 31.06 -29.51 8.75
CA GLN A 26 29.70 -30.03 8.98
C GLN A 26 28.86 -29.03 9.77
N THR A 27 29.41 -28.43 10.83
CA THR A 27 28.74 -27.41 11.64
C THR A 27 28.39 -26.17 10.81
N ILE A 28 29.32 -25.69 9.98
CA ILE A 28 29.08 -24.57 9.06
C ILE A 28 27.96 -24.92 8.07
N THR A 29 27.99 -26.11 7.47
CA THR A 29 26.97 -26.56 6.51
C THR A 29 25.58 -26.61 7.16
N ALA A 30 25.49 -27.14 8.38
CA ALA A 30 24.22 -27.21 9.12
C ALA A 30 23.67 -25.81 9.46
N LEU A 31 24.54 -24.88 9.83
CA LEU A 31 24.14 -23.49 10.13
C LEU A 31 23.75 -22.73 8.85
N GLU A 32 24.43 -22.98 7.73
CA GLU A 32 24.05 -22.42 6.41
C GLU A 32 22.68 -22.93 5.96
N GLU A 33 22.38 -24.22 6.17
CA GLU A 33 21.06 -24.78 5.86
C GLU A 33 19.95 -24.21 6.75
N ASP A 34 20.19 -24.09 8.07
CA ASP A 34 19.21 -23.53 9.00
C ASP A 34 18.96 -22.05 8.74
N LEU A 35 20.01 -21.29 8.38
CA LEU A 35 19.90 -19.89 7.99
C LEU A 35 19.12 -19.72 6.68
N GLN A 36 19.38 -20.57 5.66
CA GLN A 36 18.56 -20.60 4.44
C GLN A 36 17.08 -20.92 4.73
N LYS A 37 16.82 -21.82 5.68
CA LYS A 37 15.45 -22.18 6.07
C LYS A 37 14.75 -21.01 6.75
N LYS A 38 15.40 -20.35 7.71
CA LYS A 38 14.89 -19.14 8.37
C LYS A 38 14.69 -17.99 7.37
N GLU A 39 15.59 -17.80 6.41
CA GLU A 39 15.41 -16.81 5.32
C GLU A 39 14.18 -17.11 4.46
N LYS A 40 13.93 -18.40 4.15
CA LYS A 40 12.71 -18.82 3.45
C LYS A 40 11.46 -18.56 4.29
N GLU A 41 11.50 -18.86 5.58
CA GLU A 41 10.38 -18.57 6.49
C GLU A 41 10.12 -17.05 6.58
N HIS A 42 11.15 -16.24 6.73
CA HIS A 42 11.03 -14.78 6.76
C HIS A 42 10.46 -14.22 5.45
N THR A 43 10.93 -14.69 4.29
CA THR A 43 10.38 -14.26 3.00
C THR A 43 8.92 -14.68 2.82
N LEU A 44 8.52 -15.84 3.35
CA LEU A 44 7.14 -16.32 3.30
C LEU A 44 6.23 -15.48 4.21
N VAL A 45 6.65 -15.22 5.46
CA VAL A 45 5.94 -14.35 6.42
C VAL A 45 5.86 -12.91 5.89
N SER A 46 6.93 -12.40 5.27
CA SER A 46 6.93 -11.07 4.64
C SER A 46 5.91 -10.99 3.51
N LYS A 47 5.82 -12.03 2.68
CA LYS A 47 4.84 -12.10 1.59
C LYS A 47 3.42 -12.18 2.13
N GLU A 48 3.19 -12.98 3.16
CA GLU A 48 1.89 -13.08 3.83
C GLU A 48 1.47 -11.74 4.46
N ALA A 49 2.41 -11.02 5.08
CA ALA A 49 2.16 -9.68 5.61
C ALA A 49 1.81 -8.67 4.51
N GLU A 50 2.48 -8.73 3.35
CA GLU A 50 2.15 -7.89 2.17
C GLU A 50 0.77 -8.23 1.59
N ASP A 51 0.43 -9.51 1.50
CA ASP A 51 -0.86 -9.99 1.00
C ASP A 51 -2.00 -9.60 1.97
N LEU A 52 -1.80 -9.74 3.29
CA LEU A 52 -2.72 -9.24 4.31
C LEU A 52 -2.87 -7.72 4.25
N GLN A 53 -1.78 -6.98 4.04
CA GLN A 53 -1.84 -5.53 3.89
C GLN A 53 -2.65 -5.10 2.65
N LYS A 54 -2.46 -5.79 1.52
CA LYS A 54 -3.31 -5.60 0.33
C LYS A 54 -4.77 -5.92 0.63
N LYS A 55 -5.04 -7.04 1.29
CA LYS A 55 -6.41 -7.45 1.65
C LYS A 55 -7.09 -6.45 2.58
N VAL A 56 -6.36 -5.90 3.57
CA VAL A 56 -6.86 -4.79 4.41
C VAL A 56 -7.19 -3.57 3.57
N GLN A 57 -6.34 -3.21 2.60
CA GLN A 57 -6.58 -2.06 1.72
C GLN A 57 -7.80 -2.29 0.81
N GLU A 58 -7.95 -3.50 0.27
CA GLU A 58 -9.05 -3.89 -0.59
C GLU A 58 -10.38 -3.95 0.19
N LEU A 59 -10.39 -4.56 1.38
CA LEU A 59 -11.54 -4.54 2.29
C LEU A 59 -11.89 -3.11 2.75
N SER A 60 -10.90 -2.26 2.98
CA SER A 60 -11.14 -0.85 3.34
C SER A 60 -11.76 -0.07 2.19
N ASN A 61 -11.34 -0.32 0.95
CA ASN A 61 -11.93 0.28 -0.24
C ASN A 61 -13.36 -0.24 -0.45
N ASN A 62 -13.56 -1.56 -0.37
CA ASN A 62 -14.86 -2.21 -0.47
C ASN A 62 -15.82 -1.71 0.61
N LEU A 63 -15.38 -1.58 1.86
CA LEU A 63 -16.18 -1.01 2.94
C LEU A 63 -16.54 0.45 2.64
N THR A 64 -15.59 1.24 2.12
CA THR A 64 -15.85 2.65 1.77
C THR A 64 -16.87 2.77 0.65
N ASP A 65 -16.77 1.93 -0.38
CA ASP A 65 -17.67 1.95 -1.52
C ASP A 65 -19.03 1.35 -1.17
N ALA A 66 -19.08 0.25 -0.40
CA ALA A 66 -20.30 -0.29 0.18
C ALA A 66 -20.98 0.72 1.12
N GLN A 67 -20.21 1.50 1.87
CA GLN A 67 -20.75 2.55 2.73
C GLN A 67 -21.28 3.73 1.92
N LYS A 68 -20.62 4.13 0.82
CA LYS A 68 -21.17 5.13 -0.12
C LYS A 68 -22.44 4.64 -0.79
N GLU A 69 -22.44 3.40 -1.27
CA GLU A 69 -23.58 2.79 -1.95
C GLU A 69 -24.74 2.60 -0.97
N SER A 70 -24.47 2.09 0.24
CA SER A 70 -25.46 1.99 1.31
C SER A 70 -26.00 3.36 1.70
N ASN A 71 -25.16 4.38 1.87
CA ASN A 71 -25.63 5.75 2.15
C ASN A 71 -26.47 6.33 1.01
N ALA A 72 -26.08 6.10 -0.25
CA ALA A 72 -26.84 6.54 -1.42
C ALA A 72 -28.19 5.81 -1.51
N LYS A 73 -28.20 4.51 -1.25
CA LYS A 73 -29.41 3.68 -1.22
C LYS A 73 -30.31 4.08 -0.06
N ILE A 74 -29.77 4.32 1.14
CA ILE A 74 -30.50 4.86 2.29
C ILE A 74 -31.14 6.21 1.93
N ALA A 75 -30.39 7.13 1.33
CA ALA A 75 -30.91 8.43 0.93
C ALA A 75 -32.02 8.31 -0.13
N HIS A 76 -31.85 7.42 -1.12
CA HIS A 76 -32.87 7.12 -2.12
C HIS A 76 -34.13 6.52 -1.49
N LEU A 77 -33.97 5.49 -0.65
CA LEU A 77 -35.07 4.84 0.05
C LEU A 77 -35.80 5.79 0.99
N GLN A 78 -35.09 6.66 1.71
CA GLN A 78 -35.69 7.72 2.53
C GLN A 78 -36.47 8.73 1.69
N SER A 79 -35.97 9.09 0.51
CA SER A 79 -36.67 9.97 -0.43
C SER A 79 -37.92 9.29 -1.02
N GLU A 80 -37.85 8.00 -1.36
CA GLU A 80 -39.01 7.22 -1.83
C GLU A 80 -40.05 7.02 -0.73
N LEU A 81 -39.62 6.74 0.50
CA LEU A 81 -40.45 6.66 1.70
C LEU A 81 -41.19 7.99 1.93
N ALA A 82 -40.48 9.12 1.85
CA ALA A 82 -41.09 10.44 1.97
C ALA A 82 -42.12 10.68 0.85
N ALA A 83 -41.76 10.40 -0.41
CA ALA A 83 -42.64 10.59 -1.55
C ALA A 83 -43.89 9.68 -1.51
N THR A 84 -43.75 8.42 -1.08
CA THR A 84 -44.89 7.49 -0.91
C THR A 84 -45.77 7.88 0.27
N ASN A 85 -45.19 8.35 1.37
CA ASN A 85 -45.93 8.86 2.51
C ASN A 85 -46.67 10.16 2.17
N ASP A 86 -46.05 11.09 1.43
CA ASP A 86 -46.67 12.31 0.92
C ASP A 86 -47.79 12.00 -0.08
N LYS A 87 -47.60 10.99 -0.95
CA LYS A 87 -48.64 10.49 -1.87
C LYS A 87 -49.82 9.88 -1.12
N ALA A 88 -49.56 9.04 -0.11
CA ALA A 88 -50.59 8.46 0.74
C ALA A 88 -51.35 9.54 1.54
N ALA A 89 -50.65 10.56 2.04
CA ALA A 89 -51.25 11.71 2.72
C ALA A 89 -52.11 12.56 1.76
N ALA A 90 -51.62 12.85 0.55
CA ALA A 90 -52.36 13.59 -0.48
C ALA A 90 -53.62 12.85 -0.95
N GLN A 91 -53.57 11.52 -1.07
CA GLN A 91 -54.73 10.69 -1.41
C GLN A 91 -55.73 10.57 -0.25
N SER A 92 -55.27 10.57 1.01
CA SER A 92 -56.19 10.62 2.17
C SER A 92 -56.97 11.93 2.29
N LEU A 93 -56.49 13.02 1.65
CA LEU A 93 -57.14 14.32 1.58
C LEU A 93 -58.07 14.46 0.36
N ALA A 94 -57.90 13.63 -0.68
CA ALA A 94 -58.74 13.59 -1.87
C ALA A 94 -59.86 12.53 -1.72
N GLY A 95 -60.90 12.88 -0.98
CA GLY A 95 -62.03 12.00 -0.71
C GLY A 95 -62.93 11.70 -1.93
N ASP A 96 -63.49 10.49 -1.89
CA ASP A 96 -64.92 10.18 -2.09
C ASP A 96 -65.49 9.46 -3.34
N ASP A 97 -64.74 8.79 -4.23
CA ASP A 97 -65.43 7.92 -5.23
C ASP A 97 -64.70 6.67 -5.80
N GLY A 98 -63.81 6.02 -5.04
CA GLY A 98 -63.09 4.82 -5.54
C GLY A 98 -62.54 3.87 -4.47
N THR A 99 -63.41 3.33 -3.61
CA THR A 99 -63.01 2.63 -2.37
C THR A 99 -62.26 1.29 -2.54
N ALA A 100 -62.32 0.64 -3.71
CA ALA A 100 -61.61 -0.63 -3.95
C ALA A 100 -60.19 -0.44 -4.55
N ALA A 101 -60.03 0.47 -5.51
CA ALA A 101 -58.73 0.74 -6.14
C ALA A 101 -57.76 1.42 -5.17
N SER A 102 -58.23 2.39 -4.37
CA SER A 102 -57.41 3.02 -3.33
C SER A 102 -57.00 2.05 -2.24
N ALA A 103 -57.82 1.06 -1.90
CA ALA A 103 -57.46 0.04 -0.91
C ALA A 103 -56.36 -0.91 -1.43
N GLN A 104 -56.40 -1.25 -2.73
CA GLN A 104 -55.38 -2.08 -3.36
C GLN A 104 -54.04 -1.32 -3.51
N GLU A 105 -54.07 -0.08 -3.98
CA GLU A 105 -52.87 0.76 -4.08
C GLU A 105 -52.23 1.03 -2.71
N LEU A 106 -53.04 1.25 -1.66
CA LEU A 106 -52.53 1.39 -0.30
C LEU A 106 -51.83 0.11 0.17
N ASN A 107 -52.40 -1.06 -0.15
CA ASN A 107 -51.81 -2.34 0.21
C ASN A 107 -50.50 -2.59 -0.55
N ASP A 108 -50.42 -2.21 -1.83
CA ASP A 108 -49.21 -2.29 -2.63
C ASP A 108 -48.11 -1.35 -2.12
N VAL A 109 -48.45 -0.12 -1.76
CA VAL A 109 -47.52 0.83 -1.11
C VAL A 109 -47.04 0.30 0.23
N LYS A 110 -47.91 -0.34 1.02
CA LYS A 110 -47.54 -0.93 2.31
C LYS A 110 -46.62 -2.14 2.17
N ASN A 111 -46.83 -2.96 1.14
CA ASN A 111 -45.94 -4.07 0.80
C ASN A 111 -44.57 -3.57 0.30
N GLN A 112 -44.54 -2.50 -0.50
CA GLN A 112 -43.31 -1.85 -0.92
C GLN A 112 -42.55 -1.26 0.28
N LEU A 113 -43.25 -0.59 1.19
CA LEU A 113 -42.68 -0.06 2.44
C LEU A 113 -41.95 -1.15 3.24
N ALA A 114 -42.63 -2.27 3.47
CA ALA A 114 -42.08 -3.40 4.20
C ALA A 114 -40.86 -4.03 3.48
N ALA A 115 -40.89 -4.10 2.15
CA ALA A 115 -39.77 -4.60 1.35
C ALA A 115 -38.55 -3.66 1.44
N LEU A 116 -38.76 -2.34 1.43
CA LEU A 116 -37.70 -1.35 1.57
C LEU A 116 -37.10 -1.34 2.98
N GLU A 117 -37.93 -1.46 4.03
CA GLU A 117 -37.46 -1.62 5.42
C GLU A 117 -36.60 -2.88 5.60
N HIS A 118 -36.99 -4.00 4.99
CA HIS A 118 -36.20 -5.23 5.03
C HIS A 118 -34.85 -5.09 4.30
N GLN A 119 -34.81 -4.43 3.14
CA GLN A 119 -33.54 -4.16 2.43
C GLN A 119 -32.62 -3.23 3.22
N LEU A 120 -33.18 -2.22 3.90
CA LEU A 120 -32.44 -1.32 4.76
C LEU A 120 -31.80 -2.08 5.94
N GLN A 121 -32.56 -2.95 6.59
CA GLN A 121 -32.05 -3.78 7.69
C GLN A 121 -30.92 -4.70 7.20
N LYS A 122 -31.11 -5.37 6.06
CA LYS A 122 -30.07 -6.22 5.48
C LYS A 122 -28.77 -5.45 5.18
N ALA A 123 -28.87 -4.23 4.62
CA ALA A 123 -27.70 -3.39 4.35
C ALA A 123 -26.98 -2.93 5.63
N GLN A 124 -27.72 -2.75 6.74
CA GLN A 124 -27.13 -2.44 8.04
C GLN A 124 -26.42 -3.65 8.65
N ASP A 125 -27.00 -4.85 8.51
CA ASP A 125 -26.39 -6.10 8.97
C ASP A 125 -25.11 -6.43 8.18
N ASP A 126 -25.15 -6.33 6.84
CA ASP A 126 -23.99 -6.54 5.95
C ASP A 126 -22.85 -5.56 6.29
N LYS A 127 -23.17 -4.29 6.57
CA LYS A 127 -22.19 -3.30 7.02
C LYS A 127 -21.52 -3.71 8.33
N LYS A 128 -22.31 -4.17 9.30
CA LYS A 128 -21.79 -4.60 10.60
C LYS A 128 -20.86 -5.81 10.45
N THR A 129 -21.21 -6.77 9.61
CA THR A 129 -20.35 -7.92 9.31
C THR A 129 -19.01 -7.49 8.72
N LEU A 130 -19.00 -6.55 7.77
CA LEU A 130 -17.74 -6.02 7.20
C LEU A 130 -16.90 -5.23 8.22
N GLU A 131 -17.53 -4.50 9.14
CA GLU A 131 -16.83 -3.82 10.24
C GLU A 131 -16.15 -4.82 11.19
N ASP A 132 -16.84 -5.93 11.52
CA ASP A 132 -16.31 -7.01 12.37
C ASP A 132 -15.15 -7.76 11.66
N GLU A 133 -15.30 -8.09 10.37
CA GLU A 133 -14.23 -8.72 9.58
C GLU A 133 -12.98 -7.82 9.48
N LEU A 134 -13.17 -6.52 9.24
CA LEU A 134 -12.06 -5.57 9.20
C LEU A 134 -11.34 -5.47 10.56
N ALA A 135 -12.07 -5.58 11.66
CA ALA A 135 -11.47 -5.59 13.00
C ALA A 135 -10.61 -6.85 13.22
N THR A 136 -11.11 -8.02 12.82
CA THR A 136 -10.37 -9.28 12.90
C THR A 136 -9.08 -9.24 12.08
N VAL A 137 -9.15 -8.82 10.80
CA VAL A 137 -7.95 -8.76 9.94
C VAL A 137 -6.92 -7.75 10.48
N LYS A 138 -7.36 -6.63 11.07
CA LYS A 138 -6.44 -5.68 11.74
C LYS A 138 -5.74 -6.31 12.94
N GLN A 139 -6.43 -7.17 13.69
CA GLN A 139 -5.83 -7.90 14.80
C GLN A 139 -4.81 -8.93 14.30
N GLU A 140 -5.16 -9.71 13.28
CA GLU A 140 -4.25 -10.68 12.64
C GLU A 140 -2.98 -9.99 12.11
N LEU A 141 -3.11 -8.83 11.46
CA LEU A 141 -1.97 -8.03 11.00
C LEU A 141 -1.08 -7.56 12.16
N ALA A 142 -1.66 -7.20 13.30
CA ALA A 142 -0.89 -6.80 14.48
C ALA A 142 -0.14 -7.99 15.11
N GLU A 143 -0.77 -9.16 15.16
CA GLU A 143 -0.16 -10.42 15.61
C GLU A 143 1.02 -10.82 14.69
N ALA A 144 0.81 -10.77 13.37
CA ALA A 144 1.84 -11.08 12.37
C ALA A 144 3.05 -10.14 12.50
N LYS A 145 2.84 -8.84 12.71
CA LYS A 145 3.93 -7.88 12.96
C LYS A 145 4.72 -8.21 14.22
N LYS A 146 4.03 -8.59 15.29
CA LYS A 146 4.69 -8.99 16.55
C LYS A 146 5.51 -10.27 16.39
N GLN A 147 5.00 -11.24 15.62
CA GLN A 147 5.73 -12.44 15.27
C GLN A 147 6.98 -12.12 14.43
N GLN A 148 6.85 -11.24 13.44
CA GLN A 148 7.98 -10.76 12.63
C GLN A 148 9.07 -10.11 13.51
N GLU A 149 8.71 -9.19 14.41
CA GLU A 149 9.66 -8.54 15.32
C GLU A 149 10.38 -9.55 16.23
N SER A 150 9.65 -10.54 16.75
CA SER A 150 10.22 -11.61 17.57
C SER A 150 11.22 -12.46 16.78
N LEU A 151 10.90 -12.78 15.53
CA LEU A 151 11.74 -13.62 14.67
C LEU A 151 13.01 -12.86 14.23
N GLU A 152 12.88 -11.55 13.93
CA GLU A 152 14.02 -10.67 13.68
C GLU A 152 14.96 -10.55 14.89
N LEU A 153 14.41 -10.43 16.11
CA LEU A 153 15.22 -10.40 17.33
C LEU A 153 15.98 -11.71 17.54
N SER A 154 15.30 -12.84 17.39
CA SER A 154 15.92 -14.16 17.52
C SER A 154 17.04 -14.37 16.49
N LEU A 155 16.84 -13.94 15.24
CA LEU A 155 17.86 -14.02 14.19
C LEU A 155 19.08 -13.13 14.50
N ARG A 156 18.87 -11.92 15.03
CA ARG A 156 19.96 -11.05 15.45
C ARG A 156 20.78 -11.66 16.59
N GLU A 157 20.14 -12.31 17.55
CA GLU A 157 20.82 -12.99 18.65
C GLU A 157 21.62 -14.20 18.16
N GLU A 158 21.07 -15.04 17.29
CA GLU A 158 21.77 -16.17 16.67
C GLU A 158 23.00 -15.69 15.87
N LEU A 159 22.85 -14.66 15.04
CA LEU A 159 23.97 -14.09 14.27
C LEU A 159 25.07 -13.52 15.17
N ALA A 160 24.72 -12.85 16.27
CA ALA A 160 25.69 -12.34 17.22
C ALA A 160 26.48 -13.47 17.91
N LYS A 161 25.80 -14.56 18.26
CA LYS A 161 26.43 -15.74 18.87
C LYS A 161 27.36 -16.46 17.90
N LEU A 162 26.89 -16.70 16.67
CA LEU A 162 27.68 -17.28 15.57
C LEU A 162 28.96 -16.48 15.31
N LYS A 163 28.85 -15.14 15.33
CA LYS A 163 30.01 -14.26 15.16
C LYS A 163 31.01 -14.40 16.31
N ALA A 164 30.54 -14.46 17.56
CA ALA A 164 31.40 -14.66 18.72
C ALA A 164 32.11 -16.02 18.69
N ASP A 165 31.41 -17.08 18.30
CA ASP A 165 31.97 -18.43 18.18
C ASP A 165 33.02 -18.50 17.05
N ALA A 166 32.78 -17.82 15.92
CA ALA A 166 33.75 -17.71 14.82
C ALA A 166 35.02 -16.94 15.24
N ASP A 167 34.86 -15.81 15.96
CA ASP A 167 36.00 -15.03 16.47
C ASP A 167 36.81 -15.84 17.51
N ALA A 168 36.16 -16.62 18.36
CA ALA A 168 36.83 -17.52 19.31
C ALA A 168 37.57 -18.67 18.60
N ALA A 169 36.98 -19.28 17.59
CA ALA A 169 37.62 -20.32 16.78
C ALA A 169 38.85 -19.78 16.03
N ALA A 170 38.76 -18.59 15.45
CA ALA A 170 39.88 -17.93 14.78
C ALA A 170 41.05 -17.67 15.74
N LYS A 171 40.76 -17.23 16.96
CA LYS A 171 41.78 -17.04 18.01
C LYS A 171 42.46 -18.34 18.39
N SER A 172 41.69 -19.41 18.62
CA SER A 172 42.23 -20.74 18.95
C SER A 172 43.11 -21.30 17.83
N LEU A 173 42.73 -21.10 16.56
CA LEU A 173 43.54 -21.52 15.41
C LEU A 173 44.88 -20.77 15.34
N SER A 174 44.88 -19.47 15.63
CA SER A 174 46.10 -18.65 15.70
C SER A 174 47.04 -19.16 16.79
N GLU A 175 46.53 -19.36 18.00
CA GLU A 175 47.30 -19.89 19.14
C GLU A 175 47.88 -21.29 18.83
N LYS A 176 47.10 -22.16 18.19
CA LYS A 176 47.59 -23.49 17.77
C LYS A 176 48.68 -23.40 16.71
N THR A 177 48.59 -22.45 15.78
CA THR A 177 49.61 -22.23 14.73
C THR A 177 50.93 -21.73 15.33
N GLU A 178 50.86 -20.84 16.32
CA GLU A 178 52.03 -20.38 17.08
C GLU A 178 52.66 -21.53 17.88
N ALA A 179 51.85 -22.35 18.55
CA ALA A 179 52.32 -23.53 19.28
C ALA A 179 53.01 -24.55 18.35
N MET A 180 52.42 -24.83 17.18
CA MET A 180 53.02 -25.72 16.18
C MET A 180 54.37 -25.21 15.69
N SER A 181 54.48 -23.90 15.45
CA SER A 181 55.74 -23.26 15.07
C SER A 181 56.79 -23.34 16.18
N ALA A 182 56.39 -23.19 17.44
CA ALA A 182 57.28 -23.34 18.59
C ALA A 182 57.77 -24.78 18.76
N ILE A 183 56.92 -25.77 18.54
CA ILE A 183 57.28 -27.20 18.57
C ILE A 183 58.30 -27.51 17.46
N SER A 184 58.08 -27.02 16.23
CA SER A 184 59.04 -27.19 15.14
C SER A 184 60.40 -26.59 15.49
N ALA A 185 60.43 -25.36 16.03
CA ALA A 185 61.67 -24.72 16.45
C ALA A 185 62.37 -25.46 17.61
N ALA A 186 61.60 -26.10 18.49
CA ALA A 186 62.15 -26.94 19.55
C ALA A 186 62.75 -28.25 19.00
N ALA A 187 62.09 -28.88 18.02
CA ALA A 187 62.60 -30.07 17.35
C ALA A 187 63.91 -29.79 16.61
N ASP A 188 64.01 -28.65 15.90
CA ASP A 188 65.25 -28.23 15.23
C ASP A 188 66.39 -28.03 16.23
N LYS A 189 66.11 -27.40 17.39
CA LYS A 189 67.09 -27.23 18.47
C LYS A 189 67.51 -28.57 19.09
N TYR A 190 66.59 -29.50 19.26
CA TYR A 190 66.91 -30.84 19.77
C TYR A 190 67.86 -31.58 18.82
N THR A 191 67.57 -31.56 17.52
CA THR A 191 68.44 -32.14 16.49
C THR A 191 69.84 -31.51 16.52
N ALA A 192 69.94 -30.19 16.61
CA ALA A 192 71.23 -29.49 16.70
C ALA A 192 72.01 -29.84 17.97
N LEU A 193 71.34 -30.00 19.12
CA LEU A 193 71.96 -30.46 20.36
C LEU A 193 72.46 -31.90 20.24
N GLN A 194 71.68 -32.77 19.59
CA GLN A 194 72.07 -34.16 19.36
C GLN A 194 73.33 -34.25 18.48
N GLU A 195 73.38 -33.48 17.39
CA GLU A 195 74.58 -33.39 16.54
C GLU A 195 75.80 -32.86 17.31
N THR A 196 75.60 -31.91 18.21
CA THR A 196 76.67 -31.35 19.05
C THR A 196 77.18 -32.39 20.04
N LEU A 197 76.29 -33.15 20.67
CA LEU A 197 76.62 -34.24 21.59
C LEU A 197 77.43 -35.33 20.87
N ASP A 198 77.02 -35.73 19.67
CA ASP A 198 77.72 -36.77 18.91
C ASP A 198 79.11 -36.31 18.43
N LYS A 199 79.24 -35.03 18.02
CA LYS A 199 80.55 -34.43 17.73
C LYS A 199 81.44 -34.40 18.96
N LEU A 200 80.90 -34.01 20.11
CA LEU A 200 81.66 -33.93 21.36
C LEU A 200 82.18 -35.31 21.77
N LYS A 201 81.31 -36.34 21.77
CA LYS A 201 81.72 -37.74 22.03
C LYS A 201 82.85 -38.18 21.12
N THR A 202 82.73 -37.89 19.82
CA THR A 202 83.77 -38.28 18.84
C THR A 202 85.10 -37.57 19.09
N SER A 203 85.07 -36.28 19.44
CA SER A 203 86.28 -35.52 19.81
C SER A 203 86.90 -36.09 21.08
N THR A 204 86.11 -36.26 22.14
CA THR A 204 86.59 -36.74 23.44
C THR A 204 87.18 -38.15 23.33
N ASP A 205 86.57 -39.05 22.56
CA ASP A 205 87.12 -40.39 22.33
C ASP A 205 88.46 -40.34 21.59
N SER A 206 88.61 -39.43 20.62
CA SER A 206 89.86 -39.20 19.91
C SER A 206 90.95 -38.63 20.82
N ASP A 207 90.62 -37.61 21.62
CA ASP A 207 91.56 -36.96 22.54
C ASP A 207 91.99 -37.92 23.65
N LEU A 208 91.07 -38.73 24.17
CA LEU A 208 91.37 -39.78 25.15
C LEU A 208 92.28 -40.86 24.56
N ALA A 209 92.07 -41.25 23.30
CA ALA A 209 92.93 -42.21 22.62
C ALA A 209 94.34 -41.66 22.40
N ALA A 210 94.46 -40.38 22.02
CA ALA A 210 95.74 -39.69 21.89
C ALA A 210 96.46 -39.60 23.25
N ALA A 211 95.78 -39.16 24.30
CA ALA A 211 96.34 -39.06 25.65
C ALA A 211 96.81 -40.42 26.20
N LYS A 212 96.06 -41.50 25.96
CA LYS A 212 96.47 -42.87 26.33
C LYS A 212 97.74 -43.30 25.59
N LYS A 213 97.85 -42.96 24.31
CA LYS A 213 99.03 -43.25 23.51
C LYS A 213 100.24 -42.47 24.02
N ASP A 214 100.10 -41.17 24.27
CA ASP A 214 101.18 -40.33 24.78
C ASP A 214 101.66 -40.78 26.16
N LEU A 215 100.73 -41.20 27.04
CA LEU A 215 101.08 -41.79 28.33
C LEU A 215 101.88 -43.09 28.18
N SER A 216 101.48 -43.98 27.27
CA SER A 216 102.21 -45.22 26.97
C SER A 216 103.61 -44.91 26.43
N ASP A 217 103.71 -44.00 25.45
CA ASP A 217 104.99 -43.59 24.85
C ASP A 217 105.92 -42.96 25.91
N ALA A 218 105.37 -42.22 26.88
CA ALA A 218 106.12 -41.66 28.01
C ALA A 218 106.58 -42.73 29.00
N GLN A 219 105.72 -43.72 29.32
CA GLN A 219 106.08 -44.84 30.18
C GLN A 219 107.22 -45.69 29.57
N ASP A 220 107.15 -45.98 28.27
CA ASP A 220 108.20 -46.70 27.56
C ASP A 220 109.53 -45.93 27.55
N LYS A 221 109.49 -44.61 27.32
CA LYS A 221 110.67 -43.75 27.43
C LYS A 221 111.27 -43.75 28.83
N PHE A 222 110.43 -43.66 29.87
CA PHE A 222 110.89 -43.67 31.26
C PHE A 222 111.55 -45.01 31.61
N ALA A 223 110.93 -46.14 31.22
CA ALA A 223 111.50 -47.47 31.40
C ALA A 223 112.85 -47.62 30.67
N ALA A 224 112.97 -47.11 29.45
CA ALA A 224 114.22 -47.12 28.69
C ALA A 224 115.31 -46.25 29.35
N LEU A 225 114.95 -45.06 29.83
CA LEU A 225 115.86 -44.17 30.57
C LEU A 225 116.35 -44.82 31.86
N GLN A 226 115.46 -45.50 32.59
CA GLN A 226 115.83 -46.19 33.83
C GLN A 226 116.76 -47.38 33.57
N ALA A 227 116.49 -48.17 32.53
CA ALA A 227 117.39 -49.25 32.11
C ALA A 227 118.78 -48.74 31.66
N ALA A 228 118.82 -47.61 30.93
CA ALA A 228 120.07 -46.98 30.52
C ALA A 228 120.86 -46.47 31.73
N HIS A 229 120.20 -45.83 32.69
CA HIS A 229 120.82 -45.38 33.94
C HIS A 229 121.40 -46.55 34.74
N ASP A 230 120.67 -47.64 34.91
CA ASP A 230 121.15 -48.82 35.65
C ASP A 230 122.36 -49.48 34.95
N THR A 231 122.38 -49.48 33.62
CA THR A 231 123.52 -49.95 32.82
C THR A 231 124.74 -49.05 33.00
N LEU A 232 124.56 -47.72 32.92
CA LEU A 232 125.65 -46.75 33.13
C LEU A 232 126.21 -46.82 34.55
N LYS A 233 125.35 -46.96 35.54
CA LYS A 233 125.76 -47.09 36.94
C LYS A 233 126.57 -48.36 37.18
N THR A 234 126.11 -49.50 36.67
CA THR A 234 126.85 -50.77 36.81
C THR A 234 128.19 -50.74 36.06
N ALA A 235 128.24 -50.11 34.89
CA ALA A 235 129.50 -49.89 34.16
C ALA A 235 130.46 -48.98 34.95
N SER A 236 129.97 -47.84 35.47
CA SER A 236 130.84 -46.89 36.19
C SER A 236 131.30 -47.42 37.54
N ASP A 237 130.47 -48.17 38.26
CA ASP A 237 130.87 -48.87 39.50
C ASP A 237 131.95 -49.93 39.19
N GLY A 238 131.86 -50.61 38.04
CA GLY A 238 132.86 -51.56 37.56
C GLY A 238 134.19 -50.89 37.19
N ASP A 239 134.13 -49.81 36.42
CA ASP A 239 135.32 -49.04 36.02
C ASP A 239 135.99 -48.37 37.22
N ALA A 240 135.22 -47.85 38.18
CA ALA A 240 135.74 -47.29 39.42
C ALA A 240 136.44 -48.36 40.27
N ALA A 241 135.85 -49.56 40.41
CA ALA A 241 136.47 -50.66 41.13
C ALA A 241 137.77 -51.15 40.45
N ALA A 242 137.79 -51.21 39.11
CA ALA A 242 138.97 -51.56 38.34
C ALA A 242 140.08 -50.51 38.49
N ALA A 243 139.76 -49.22 38.33
CA ALA A 243 140.71 -48.13 38.50
C ALA A 243 141.26 -48.06 39.93
N GLN A 244 140.42 -48.33 40.94
CA GLN A 244 140.85 -48.33 42.35
C GLN A 244 141.78 -49.51 42.66
N LYS A 245 141.52 -50.68 42.06
CA LYS A 245 142.41 -51.84 42.13
C LYS A 245 143.74 -51.56 41.42
N ASP A 246 143.72 -51.01 40.21
CA ASP A 246 144.93 -50.68 39.47
C ASP A 246 145.76 -49.61 40.19
N LEU A 247 145.10 -48.60 40.80
CA LEU A 247 145.76 -47.62 41.65
C LEU A 247 146.44 -48.27 42.85
N ALA A 248 145.75 -49.18 43.55
CA ALA A 248 146.33 -49.92 44.68
C ALA A 248 147.54 -50.79 44.26
N ASP A 249 147.40 -51.56 43.18
CA ASP A 249 148.46 -52.42 42.62
C ASP A 249 149.68 -51.57 42.18
N THR A 250 149.44 -50.38 41.63
CA THR A 250 150.50 -49.44 41.21
C THR A 250 151.19 -48.80 42.41
N GLN A 251 150.43 -48.45 43.44
CA GLN A 251 150.96 -47.83 44.66
C GLN A 251 151.80 -48.82 45.49
N GLU A 252 151.41 -50.10 45.52
CA GLU A 252 152.23 -51.18 46.10
C GLU A 252 153.56 -51.34 45.35
N LYS A 253 153.52 -51.42 44.01
CA LYS A 253 154.74 -51.49 43.17
C LYS A 253 155.66 -50.29 43.38
N LEU A 254 155.11 -49.09 43.49
CA LEU A 254 155.88 -47.87 43.74
C LEU A 254 156.57 -47.95 45.10
N SER A 255 155.89 -48.44 46.14
CA SER A 255 156.48 -48.66 47.46
C SER A 255 157.63 -49.68 47.43
N THR A 256 157.46 -50.81 46.74
CA THR A 256 158.54 -51.82 46.58
C THR A 256 159.74 -51.28 45.81
N LEU A 257 159.50 -50.52 44.73
CA LEU A 257 160.58 -49.89 43.96
C LEU A 257 161.31 -48.82 44.78
N GLN A 258 160.59 -48.05 45.60
CA GLN A 258 161.19 -47.08 46.51
C GLN A 258 162.10 -47.77 47.55
N GLU A 259 161.65 -48.87 48.15
CA GLU A 259 162.49 -49.68 49.05
C GLU A 259 163.72 -50.25 48.35
N THR A 260 163.57 -50.73 47.11
CA THR A 260 164.68 -51.26 46.31
C THR A 260 165.68 -50.16 45.96
N LEU A 261 165.20 -48.97 45.59
CA LEU A 261 166.01 -47.79 45.32
C LEU A 261 166.81 -47.38 46.56
N ASP A 262 166.18 -47.34 47.73
CA ASP A 262 166.85 -46.95 48.98
C ASP A 262 167.88 -48.00 49.41
N LYS A 263 167.62 -49.30 49.17
CA LYS A 263 168.59 -50.38 49.35
C LYS A 263 169.78 -50.26 48.40
N LEU A 264 169.54 -50.02 47.10
CA LEU A 264 170.60 -49.83 46.09
C LEU A 264 171.46 -48.59 46.39
N LYS A 265 170.85 -47.50 46.87
CA LYS A 265 171.61 -46.32 47.34
C LYS A 265 172.51 -46.65 48.52
N ALA A 266 172.06 -47.50 49.44
CA ALA A 266 172.87 -47.93 50.58
C ALA A 266 174.00 -48.89 50.17
N GLU A 267 173.75 -49.79 49.21
CA GLU A 267 174.75 -50.74 48.67
C GLU A 267 175.80 -50.05 47.79
N ALA A 268 175.39 -49.07 46.97
CA ALA A 268 176.29 -48.25 46.16
C ALA A 268 177.26 -47.39 47.01
N ALA A 269 176.92 -47.14 48.28
CA ALA A 269 177.81 -46.46 49.23
C ALA A 269 178.83 -47.40 49.91
N ALA A 270 178.73 -48.73 49.72
CA ALA A 270 179.46 -49.74 50.48
C ALA A 270 180.48 -50.61 49.69
N GLU A 271 180.38 -50.76 48.35
CA GLU A 271 181.30 -51.61 47.55
C GLU A 271 181.76 -51.00 46.18
N LEU A 272 182.90 -51.52 45.67
CA LEU A 272 183.77 -50.98 44.61
C LEU A 272 183.39 -51.35 43.14
N ASP A 273 182.12 -51.22 42.72
CA ASP A 273 181.80 -51.03 41.28
C ASP A 273 180.64 -50.03 41.08
N PRO A 274 180.96 -48.71 41.00
CA PRO A 274 179.95 -47.66 40.91
C PRO A 274 179.22 -47.61 39.55
N ALA A 275 179.71 -48.27 38.49
CA ALA A 275 179.15 -48.11 37.14
C ALA A 275 177.90 -48.99 36.91
N ALA A 276 177.89 -50.22 37.42
CA ALA A 276 176.73 -51.11 37.32
C ALA A 276 175.59 -50.65 38.24
N ALA A 277 175.90 -50.26 39.48
CA ALA A 277 174.92 -49.77 40.43
C ALA A 277 174.29 -48.42 40.01
N ALA A 278 175.06 -47.51 39.39
CA ALA A 278 174.51 -46.26 38.86
C ALA A 278 173.54 -46.48 37.70
N LYS A 279 173.78 -47.50 36.87
CA LYS A 279 172.88 -47.86 35.76
C LYS A 279 171.56 -48.43 36.28
N GLU A 280 171.59 -49.37 37.22
CA GLU A 280 170.36 -49.89 37.85
C GLU A 280 169.62 -48.83 38.66
N LEU A 281 170.32 -47.89 39.32
CA LEU A 281 169.70 -46.76 39.99
C LEU A 281 169.00 -45.81 39.00
N ALA A 282 169.62 -45.53 37.86
CA ALA A 282 169.02 -44.70 36.82
C ALA A 282 167.78 -45.37 36.21
N GLU A 283 167.86 -46.67 35.91
CA GLU A 283 166.72 -47.46 35.39
C GLU A 283 165.57 -47.55 36.40
N THR A 284 165.87 -47.69 37.70
CA THR A 284 164.84 -47.70 38.75
C THR A 284 164.24 -46.31 38.99
N GLN A 285 165.02 -45.23 38.92
CA GLN A 285 164.49 -43.85 38.98
C GLN A 285 163.60 -43.52 37.79
N GLU A 286 163.99 -43.91 36.57
CA GLU A 286 163.18 -43.70 35.37
C GLU A 286 161.86 -44.46 35.46
N LYS A 287 161.90 -45.70 35.96
CA LYS A 287 160.70 -46.52 36.18
C LYS A 287 159.78 -45.93 37.26
N LEU A 288 160.35 -45.35 38.32
CA LEU A 288 159.58 -44.68 39.38
C LEU A 288 158.95 -43.38 38.87
N ALA A 289 159.67 -42.59 38.08
CA ALA A 289 159.13 -41.40 37.43
C ALA A 289 157.98 -41.74 36.47
N SER A 290 158.11 -42.81 35.67
CA SER A 290 157.04 -43.28 34.78
C SER A 290 155.82 -43.80 35.55
N LEU A 291 156.02 -44.51 36.66
CA LEU A 291 154.90 -44.95 37.50
C LEU A 291 154.22 -43.78 38.22
N GLN A 292 154.98 -42.78 38.68
CA GLN A 292 154.43 -41.57 39.27
C GLN A 292 153.59 -40.79 38.26
N GLN A 293 154.08 -40.66 37.02
CA GLN A 293 153.32 -40.07 35.92
C GLN A 293 152.02 -40.83 35.66
N ASN A 294 152.05 -42.16 35.62
CA ASN A 294 150.84 -42.98 35.43
C ASN A 294 149.82 -42.78 36.57
N VAL A 295 150.28 -42.64 37.82
CA VAL A 295 149.40 -42.35 38.96
C VAL A 295 148.74 -40.98 38.80
N ASP A 296 149.50 -39.96 38.37
CA ASP A 296 148.96 -38.61 38.15
C ASP A 296 147.96 -38.59 36.98
N GLU A 297 148.22 -39.34 35.91
CA GLU A 297 147.31 -39.50 34.77
C GLU A 297 146.01 -40.25 35.15
N LEU A 298 146.11 -41.34 35.92
CA LEU A 298 144.95 -42.06 36.44
C LEU A 298 144.11 -41.20 37.37
N LYS A 299 144.75 -40.36 38.19
CA LYS A 299 144.07 -39.43 39.08
C LYS A 299 143.31 -38.35 38.30
N ALA A 300 143.95 -37.78 37.28
CA ALA A 300 143.29 -36.82 36.39
C ALA A 300 142.10 -37.46 35.63
N ALA A 301 142.24 -38.71 35.19
CA ALA A 301 141.16 -39.45 34.55
C ALA A 301 139.98 -39.71 35.51
N ALA A 302 140.26 -40.09 36.76
CA ALA A 302 139.25 -40.28 37.79
C ALA A 302 138.51 -38.98 38.14
N ASP A 303 139.22 -37.86 38.24
CA ASP A 303 138.61 -36.54 38.50
C ASP A 303 137.72 -36.09 37.33
N ALA A 304 138.13 -36.34 36.08
CA ALA A 304 137.32 -36.05 34.89
C ALA A 304 136.05 -36.91 34.85
N ALA A 305 136.16 -38.22 35.15
CA ALA A 305 135.01 -39.13 35.20
C ALA A 305 134.01 -38.74 36.32
N SER A 306 134.51 -38.30 37.48
CA SER A 306 133.67 -37.81 38.58
C SER A 306 132.93 -36.52 38.22
N SER A 307 133.56 -35.62 37.45
CA SER A 307 132.90 -34.40 36.98
C SER A 307 131.81 -34.69 35.95
N ALA A 308 132.05 -35.63 35.03
CA ALA A 308 131.06 -36.05 34.03
C ALA A 308 129.83 -36.69 34.69
N THR A 309 130.03 -37.61 35.64
CA THR A 309 128.92 -38.25 36.38
C THR A 309 128.13 -37.27 37.24
N LYS A 310 128.77 -36.26 37.84
CA LYS A 310 128.05 -35.17 38.54
C LYS A 310 127.18 -34.35 37.61
N GLN A 311 127.65 -34.10 36.39
CA GLN A 311 126.87 -33.34 35.41
C GLN A 311 125.68 -34.17 34.89
N GLU A 312 125.87 -35.44 34.59
CA GLU A 312 124.78 -36.35 34.20
C GLU A 312 123.73 -36.49 35.31
N LEU A 313 124.15 -36.54 36.59
CA LEU A 313 123.23 -36.57 37.73
C LEU A 313 122.41 -35.27 37.83
N ALA A 314 123.04 -34.11 37.62
CA ALA A 314 122.35 -32.82 37.62
C ALA A 314 121.33 -32.72 36.47
N ASP A 315 121.69 -33.19 35.28
CA ASP A 315 120.78 -33.22 34.12
C ASP A 315 119.60 -34.18 34.34
N ALA A 316 119.85 -35.34 34.97
CA ALA A 316 118.80 -36.28 35.34
C ALA A 316 117.86 -35.71 36.41
N GLN A 317 118.40 -35.00 37.41
CA GLN A 317 117.60 -34.29 38.42
C GLN A 317 116.75 -33.19 37.78
N GLY A 318 117.29 -32.44 36.81
CA GLY A 318 116.54 -31.45 36.04
C GLY A 318 115.36 -32.08 35.29
N LYS A 319 115.60 -33.17 34.55
CA LYS A 319 114.53 -33.89 33.83
C LYS A 319 113.43 -34.43 34.74
N ILE A 320 113.79 -34.91 35.93
CA ILE A 320 112.80 -35.37 36.92
C ILE A 320 111.93 -34.20 37.38
N ALA A 321 112.52 -33.03 37.66
CA ALA A 321 111.76 -31.84 38.05
C ALA A 321 110.79 -31.39 36.94
N ASP A 322 111.23 -31.37 35.68
CA ASP A 322 110.39 -31.02 34.53
C ASP A 322 109.23 -32.01 34.35
N LEU A 323 109.50 -33.32 34.47
CA LEU A 323 108.45 -34.35 34.41
C LEU A 323 107.45 -34.20 35.55
N GLN A 324 107.92 -33.87 36.75
CA GLN A 324 107.06 -33.67 37.92
C GLN A 324 106.15 -32.44 37.73
N GLN A 325 106.69 -31.34 37.20
CA GLN A 325 105.91 -30.16 36.87
C GLN A 325 104.88 -30.45 35.76
N SER A 326 105.25 -31.21 34.73
CA SER A 326 104.32 -31.62 33.67
C SER A 326 103.20 -32.50 34.21
N HIS A 327 103.50 -33.42 35.11
CA HIS A 327 102.51 -34.27 35.77
C HIS A 327 101.52 -33.44 36.59
N ASP A 328 102.02 -32.51 37.40
CA ASP A 328 101.16 -31.64 38.23
C ASP A 328 100.27 -30.74 37.37
N THR A 329 100.77 -30.27 36.23
CA THR A 329 99.99 -29.48 35.26
C THR A 329 98.86 -30.30 34.64
N LEU A 330 99.19 -31.47 34.09
CA LEU A 330 98.19 -32.38 33.50
C LEU A 330 97.13 -32.81 34.52
N LYS A 331 97.54 -33.04 35.78
CA LYS A 331 96.61 -33.36 36.85
C LYS A 331 95.63 -32.22 37.09
N ALA A 332 96.12 -30.98 37.20
CA ALA A 332 95.26 -29.81 37.40
C ALA A 332 94.30 -29.58 36.22
N GLU A 333 94.76 -29.75 34.98
CA GLU A 333 93.92 -29.66 33.78
C GLU A 333 92.82 -30.74 33.79
N SER A 334 93.18 -31.99 34.11
CA SER A 334 92.20 -33.09 34.18
C SER A 334 91.15 -32.89 35.29
N GLU A 335 91.54 -32.32 36.43
CA GLU A 335 90.61 -32.01 37.53
C GLU A 335 89.66 -30.86 37.13
N ALA A 336 90.13 -29.87 36.38
CA ALA A 336 89.32 -28.78 35.87
C ALA A 336 88.31 -29.26 34.81
N GLU A 337 88.73 -30.11 33.86
CA GLU A 337 87.83 -30.69 32.85
C GLU A 337 86.77 -31.58 33.49
N LEU A 338 87.14 -32.40 34.49
CA LEU A 338 86.19 -33.23 35.23
C LEU A 338 85.15 -32.35 35.97
N ALA A 339 85.57 -31.22 36.53
CA ALA A 339 84.65 -30.29 37.20
C ALA A 339 83.68 -29.65 36.19
N ALA A 340 84.17 -29.23 35.02
CA ALA A 340 83.33 -28.70 33.95
C ALA A 340 82.33 -29.74 33.43
N ALA A 341 82.77 -30.96 33.16
CA ALA A 341 81.90 -32.05 32.71
C ALA A 341 80.80 -32.40 33.73
N LYS A 342 81.10 -32.35 35.04
CA LYS A 342 80.11 -32.52 36.10
C LYS A 342 79.07 -31.40 36.11
N GLN A 343 79.50 -30.16 35.85
CA GLN A 343 78.60 -29.02 35.77
C GLN A 343 77.67 -29.12 34.56
N ASP A 344 78.20 -29.52 33.40
CA ASP A 344 77.42 -29.75 32.18
C ASP A 344 76.42 -30.90 32.35
N LEU A 345 76.82 -31.97 33.04
CA LEU A 345 75.92 -33.08 33.36
C LEU A 345 74.76 -32.63 34.25
N ALA A 346 75.04 -31.86 35.30
CA ALA A 346 74.00 -31.33 36.20
C ALA A 346 73.02 -30.40 35.45
N ALA A 347 73.53 -29.57 34.53
CA ALA A 347 72.68 -28.71 33.70
C ALA A 347 71.82 -29.51 32.70
N ALA A 348 72.33 -30.63 32.18
CA ALA A 348 71.57 -31.53 31.32
C ALA A 348 70.46 -32.26 32.08
N GLU A 349 70.74 -32.74 33.29
CA GLU A 349 69.76 -33.38 34.18
C GLU A 349 68.62 -32.41 34.55
N GLU A 350 68.93 -31.15 34.88
CA GLU A 350 67.91 -30.13 35.17
C GLU A 350 67.01 -29.83 33.95
N LYS A 351 67.59 -29.79 32.75
CA LYS A 351 66.83 -29.64 31.50
C LYS A 351 65.91 -30.84 31.25
N TYR A 352 66.39 -32.06 31.48
CA TYR A 352 65.59 -33.27 31.31
C TYR A 352 64.41 -33.32 32.29
N ALA A 353 64.65 -33.00 33.56
CA ALA A 353 63.58 -32.93 34.57
C ALA A 353 62.52 -31.89 34.21
N LYS A 354 62.91 -30.75 33.63
CA LYS A 354 61.96 -29.75 33.13
C LYS A 354 61.15 -30.28 31.95
N MET A 355 61.79 -30.95 30.99
CA MET A 355 61.13 -31.50 29.81
C MET A 355 60.14 -32.61 30.16
N GLU A 356 60.48 -33.48 31.11
CA GLU A 356 59.59 -34.51 31.65
C GLU A 356 58.33 -33.90 32.28
N LYS A 357 58.50 -32.81 33.04
CA LYS A 357 57.39 -32.08 33.64
C LYS A 357 56.50 -31.38 32.62
N ASP A 358 57.09 -30.77 31.59
CA ASP A 358 56.35 -30.17 30.48
C ASP A 358 55.58 -31.25 29.69
N GLN A 359 56.14 -32.47 29.57
CA GLN A 359 55.47 -33.61 28.93
C GLN A 359 54.29 -34.16 29.77
N GLU A 360 54.41 -34.20 31.10
CA GLU A 360 53.27 -34.54 31.98
C GLU A 360 52.12 -33.53 31.85
N ILE A 361 52.43 -32.23 31.77
CA ILE A 361 51.42 -31.17 31.58
C ILE A 361 50.74 -31.34 30.22
N ALA A 362 51.51 -31.54 29.14
CA ALA A 362 50.95 -31.76 27.81
C ALA A 362 50.03 -33.00 27.76
N ASN A 363 50.40 -34.08 28.44
CA ASN A 363 49.55 -35.27 28.55
C ASN A 363 48.25 -34.99 29.31
N ALA A 364 48.30 -34.22 30.40
CA ALA A 364 47.11 -33.83 31.15
C ALA A 364 46.14 -32.96 30.32
N ASP A 365 46.67 -32.01 29.56
CA ASP A 365 45.88 -31.17 28.65
C ASP A 365 45.25 -31.99 27.51
N THR A 366 45.95 -33.01 27.02
CA THR A 366 45.44 -33.91 25.98
C THR A 366 44.26 -34.75 26.49
N GLU A 367 44.34 -35.27 27.72
CA GLU A 367 43.24 -36.02 28.33
C GLU A 367 42.04 -35.11 28.67
N ALA A 368 42.27 -33.86 29.08
CA ALA A 368 41.21 -32.87 29.24
C ALA A 368 40.52 -32.54 27.90
N ALA A 369 41.30 -32.41 26.82
CA ALA A 369 40.77 -32.18 25.48
C ALA A 369 39.93 -33.35 24.96
N LYS A 370 40.37 -34.60 25.17
CA LYS A 370 39.57 -35.80 24.82
C LYS A 370 38.23 -35.83 25.55
N LYS A 371 38.22 -35.49 26.84
CA LYS A 371 36.98 -35.47 27.63
C LYS A 371 36.00 -34.42 27.10
N SER A 372 36.51 -33.26 26.71
CA SER A 372 35.70 -32.19 26.11
C SER A 372 35.20 -32.54 24.69
N ALA A 373 35.98 -33.31 23.92
CA ALA A 373 35.56 -33.81 22.61
C ALA A 373 34.39 -34.80 22.72
N LEU A 374 34.44 -35.73 23.69
CA LEU A 374 33.35 -36.68 23.94
C LEU A 374 32.04 -35.99 24.36
N GLU A 375 32.11 -34.93 25.18
CA GLU A 375 30.93 -34.13 25.56
C GLU A 375 30.33 -33.39 24.35
N TRP A 376 31.16 -32.97 23.39
CA TRP A 376 30.69 -32.36 22.14
C TRP A 376 30.03 -33.37 21.21
N GLU A 377 30.58 -34.58 21.13
CA GLU A 377 30.02 -35.69 20.34
C GLU A 377 28.63 -36.10 20.85
N GLU A 378 28.42 -36.17 22.17
CA GLU A 378 27.10 -36.42 22.77
C GLU A 378 26.10 -35.29 22.44
N LYS A 379 26.53 -34.02 22.53
CA LYS A 379 25.67 -32.88 22.17
C LYS A 379 25.30 -32.87 20.69
N TYR A 380 26.25 -33.19 19.82
CA TYR A 380 26.02 -33.24 18.38
C TYR A 380 25.02 -34.33 17.99
N ASN A 381 25.14 -35.52 18.58
CA ASN A 381 24.19 -36.61 18.36
C ASN A 381 22.77 -36.27 18.85
N ALA A 382 22.65 -35.57 19.98
CA ALA A 382 21.36 -35.07 20.46
C ALA A 382 20.74 -34.04 19.49
N LEU A 383 21.58 -33.18 18.90
CA LEU A 383 21.15 -32.16 17.94
C LEU A 383 20.69 -32.78 16.62
N GLN A 384 21.37 -33.81 16.12
CA GLN A 384 20.91 -34.60 14.96
C GLN A 384 19.57 -35.30 15.22
N GLN A 385 19.36 -35.86 16.42
CA GLN A 385 18.05 -36.45 16.76
C GLN A 385 16.94 -35.40 16.81
N ALA A 386 17.22 -34.22 17.37
CA ALA A 386 16.28 -33.10 17.37
C ALA A 386 15.96 -32.62 15.95
N GLN A 387 16.97 -32.56 15.06
CA GLN A 387 16.80 -32.21 13.66
C GLN A 387 15.91 -33.23 12.92
N ALA A 388 16.18 -34.54 13.10
CA ALA A 388 15.37 -35.61 12.51
C ALA A 388 13.89 -35.50 12.93
N THR A 389 13.65 -35.20 14.21
CA THR A 389 12.31 -35.00 14.77
C THR A 389 11.63 -33.78 14.13
N SER A 390 12.33 -32.64 14.02
CA SER A 390 11.82 -31.42 13.39
C SER A 390 11.51 -31.61 11.89
N THR A 391 12.32 -32.35 11.14
CA THR A 391 12.00 -32.67 9.73
C THR A 391 10.71 -33.48 9.60
N THR A 392 10.41 -34.34 10.57
CA THR A 392 9.19 -35.15 10.55
C THR A 392 7.95 -34.30 10.81
N GLU A 393 8.03 -33.39 11.80
CA GLU A 393 6.97 -32.41 12.08
C GLU A 393 6.76 -31.41 10.93
N LEU A 394 7.83 -31.06 10.21
CA LEU A 394 7.77 -30.16 9.06
C LEU A 394 7.08 -30.80 7.84
N GLU A 395 7.27 -32.10 7.63
CA GLU A 395 6.54 -32.84 6.59
C GLU A 395 5.07 -33.07 6.96
N GLU A 396 4.75 -33.25 8.25
CA GLU A 396 3.35 -33.29 8.71
C GLU A 396 2.64 -31.94 8.55
N THR A 397 3.32 -30.83 8.87
CA THR A 397 2.77 -29.48 8.68
C THR A 397 2.64 -29.09 7.21
N LYS A 398 3.57 -29.49 6.33
CA LYS A 398 3.40 -29.34 4.87
C LYS A 398 2.19 -30.10 4.36
N LYS A 399 1.94 -31.31 4.88
CA LYS A 399 0.76 -32.10 4.49
C LYS A 399 -0.53 -31.41 4.94
N ALA A 400 -0.56 -30.87 6.15
CA ALA A 400 -1.69 -30.08 6.66
C ALA A 400 -1.90 -28.77 5.86
N ALA A 401 -0.82 -28.11 5.44
CA ALA A 401 -0.88 -26.91 4.61
C ALA A 401 -1.43 -27.20 3.20
N ALA A 402 -1.00 -28.32 2.58
CA ALA A 402 -1.53 -28.76 1.29
C ALA A 402 -3.04 -29.11 1.36
N GLU A 403 -3.48 -29.74 2.45
CA GLU A 403 -4.91 -30.01 2.69
C GLU A 403 -5.73 -28.72 2.89
N TRP A 404 -5.14 -27.69 3.49
CA TRP A 404 -5.76 -26.38 3.64
C TRP A 404 -5.83 -25.61 2.32
N GLU A 405 -4.78 -25.68 1.49
CA GLU A 405 -4.74 -25.05 0.18
C GLU A 405 -5.76 -25.69 -0.78
N GLU A 406 -5.96 -27.01 -0.71
CA GLU A 406 -7.02 -27.70 -1.45
C GLU A 406 -8.41 -27.24 -0.98
N LYS A 407 -8.65 -27.16 0.34
CA LYS A 407 -9.93 -26.67 0.90
C LYS A 407 -10.20 -25.21 0.53
N PHE A 408 -9.17 -24.36 0.56
CA PHE A 408 -9.27 -22.96 0.18
C PHE A 408 -9.64 -22.81 -1.30
N ASN A 409 -8.98 -23.56 -2.19
CA ASN A 409 -9.29 -23.55 -3.61
C ASN A 409 -10.72 -24.04 -3.91
N VAL A 410 -11.21 -25.05 -3.20
CA VAL A 410 -12.61 -25.51 -3.32
C VAL A 410 -13.59 -24.44 -2.83
N ALA A 411 -13.28 -23.75 -1.73
CA ALA A 411 -14.10 -22.65 -1.22
C ALA A 411 -14.11 -21.44 -2.17
N GLN A 412 -12.96 -21.09 -2.76
CA GLN A 412 -12.84 -20.01 -3.74
C GLN A 412 -13.65 -20.34 -5.00
N GLN A 413 -13.57 -21.56 -5.52
CA GLN A 413 -14.40 -21.99 -6.67
C GLN A 413 -15.89 -21.97 -6.35
N ALA A 414 -16.29 -22.33 -5.13
CA ALA A 414 -17.68 -22.23 -4.70
C ALA A 414 -18.15 -20.78 -4.59
N GLN A 415 -17.29 -19.87 -4.12
CA GLN A 415 -17.56 -18.43 -4.06
C GLN A 415 -17.66 -17.80 -5.45
N ASP A 416 -16.74 -18.13 -6.36
CA ASP A 416 -16.74 -17.64 -7.74
C ASP A 416 -17.99 -18.13 -8.48
N LYS A 417 -18.38 -19.39 -8.25
CA LYS A 417 -19.62 -19.96 -8.79
C LYS A 417 -20.85 -19.27 -8.21
N ALA A 418 -20.91 -19.06 -6.89
CA ALA A 418 -22.02 -18.34 -6.26
C ALA A 418 -22.13 -16.88 -6.78
N THR A 419 -20.99 -16.24 -7.03
CA THR A 419 -20.93 -14.88 -7.59
C THR A 419 -21.38 -14.85 -9.06
N ALA A 420 -21.01 -15.86 -9.84
CA ALA A 420 -21.48 -16.03 -11.21
C ALA A 420 -23.00 -16.30 -11.25
N ASP A 421 -23.49 -17.21 -10.41
CA ASP A 421 -24.91 -17.55 -10.30
C ASP A 421 -25.73 -16.31 -9.88
N ALA A 422 -25.26 -15.56 -8.88
CA ALA A 422 -25.87 -14.31 -8.43
C ALA A 422 -25.88 -13.22 -9.52
N ASN A 423 -24.82 -13.13 -10.35
CA ASN A 423 -24.79 -12.20 -11.49
C ASN A 423 -25.78 -12.60 -12.59
N THR A 424 -25.97 -13.89 -12.87
CA THR A 424 -27.04 -14.33 -13.79
C THR A 424 -28.43 -14.04 -13.24
N GLU A 425 -28.64 -14.18 -11.93
CA GLU A 425 -29.90 -13.83 -11.29
C GLU A 425 -30.13 -12.31 -11.31
N LEU A 426 -29.08 -11.52 -11.09
CA LEU A 426 -29.12 -10.06 -11.20
C LEU A 426 -29.47 -9.60 -12.62
N GLU A 427 -28.92 -10.22 -13.67
CA GLU A 427 -29.27 -9.91 -15.06
C GLU A 427 -30.71 -10.35 -15.41
N ALA A 428 -31.19 -11.46 -14.85
CA ALA A 428 -32.60 -11.85 -14.97
C ALA A 428 -33.52 -10.85 -14.27
N VAL A 429 -33.14 -10.35 -13.09
CA VAL A 429 -33.87 -9.32 -12.34
C VAL A 429 -33.80 -7.96 -13.04
N LYS A 430 -32.69 -7.59 -13.67
CA LYS A 430 -32.60 -6.39 -14.51
C LYS A 430 -33.51 -6.47 -15.73
N LYS A 431 -33.61 -7.65 -16.34
CA LYS A 431 -34.53 -7.86 -17.47
C LYS A 431 -35.99 -7.75 -17.02
N THR A 432 -36.37 -8.34 -15.89
CA THR A 432 -37.73 -8.19 -15.36
C THR A 432 -38.03 -6.78 -14.86
N ALA A 433 -37.04 -6.06 -14.31
CA ALA A 433 -37.17 -4.66 -13.95
C ALA A 433 -37.35 -3.77 -15.20
N ALA A 434 -36.60 -4.01 -16.27
CA ALA A 434 -36.77 -3.31 -17.54
C ALA A 434 -38.14 -3.60 -18.18
N ASP A 435 -38.62 -4.84 -18.11
CA ASP A 435 -39.96 -5.22 -18.57
C ASP A 435 -41.06 -4.55 -17.72
N LEU A 436 -40.88 -4.46 -16.41
CA LEU A 436 -41.79 -3.76 -15.51
C LEU A 436 -41.78 -2.24 -15.73
N GLU A 437 -40.63 -1.65 -16.04
CA GLU A 437 -40.51 -0.22 -16.34
C GLU A 437 -41.11 0.12 -17.71
N ALA A 438 -40.93 -0.75 -18.71
CA ALA A 438 -41.62 -0.66 -19.99
C ALA A 438 -43.15 -0.80 -19.82
N ASN A 439 -43.60 -1.72 -18.96
CA ASN A 439 -45.03 -1.90 -18.67
C ASN A 439 -45.60 -0.71 -17.89
N LYS A 440 -44.86 -0.15 -16.92
CA LYS A 440 -45.23 1.07 -16.21
C LYS A 440 -45.35 2.24 -17.18
N LYS A 441 -44.43 2.39 -18.13
CA LYS A 441 -44.50 3.41 -19.18
C LYS A 441 -45.72 3.19 -20.09
N ALA A 442 -46.01 1.95 -20.49
CA ALA A 442 -47.20 1.64 -21.27
C ALA A 442 -48.50 1.94 -20.51
N ILE A 443 -48.55 1.67 -19.20
CA ILE A 443 -49.69 2.01 -18.34
C ILE A 443 -49.80 3.53 -18.18
N GLN A 444 -48.68 4.23 -18.05
CA GLN A 444 -48.65 5.68 -17.92
C GLN A 444 -49.08 6.38 -19.23
N ASP A 445 -48.61 5.91 -20.38
CA ASP A 445 -49.04 6.36 -21.70
C ASP A 445 -50.54 6.05 -21.93
N ALA A 446 -51.02 4.89 -21.47
CA ALA A 446 -52.43 4.53 -21.50
C ALA A 446 -53.28 5.39 -20.56
N LEU A 447 -52.74 5.78 -19.39
CA LEU A 447 -53.40 6.67 -18.44
C LEU A 447 -53.45 8.10 -18.96
N GLU A 448 -52.36 8.61 -19.55
CA GLU A 448 -52.34 9.93 -20.22
C GLU A 448 -53.29 9.95 -21.42
N LYS A 449 -53.33 8.86 -22.20
CA LYS A 449 -54.31 8.72 -23.28
C LYS A 449 -55.74 8.65 -22.75
N ALA A 450 -56.00 7.90 -21.69
CA ALA A 450 -57.32 7.83 -21.06
C ALA A 450 -57.71 9.17 -20.42
N GLN A 451 -56.77 9.93 -19.87
CA GLN A 451 -56.99 11.28 -19.35
C GLN A 451 -57.22 12.28 -20.48
N SER A 452 -56.52 12.16 -21.61
CA SER A 452 -56.76 12.94 -22.82
C SER A 452 -58.12 12.61 -23.44
N ASP A 453 -58.50 11.34 -23.51
CA ASP A 453 -59.80 10.88 -24.03
C ASP A 453 -60.94 11.25 -23.06
N ALA A 454 -60.70 11.20 -21.75
CA ALA A 454 -61.59 11.71 -20.71
C ALA A 454 -61.71 13.24 -20.79
N ALA A 455 -60.62 13.97 -21.02
CA ALA A 455 -60.66 15.42 -21.22
C ALA A 455 -61.36 15.80 -22.52
N ALA A 456 -61.20 15.01 -23.59
CA ALA A 456 -61.90 15.20 -24.86
C ALA A 456 -63.40 14.90 -24.73
N THR A 457 -63.78 13.85 -24.01
CA THR A 457 -65.20 13.57 -23.70
C THR A 457 -65.78 14.60 -22.73
N LEU A 458 -65.01 15.09 -21.75
CA LEU A 458 -65.45 16.14 -20.83
C LEU A 458 -65.56 17.49 -21.55
N ALA A 459 -64.69 17.79 -22.52
CA ALA A 459 -64.82 18.93 -23.42
C ALA A 459 -66.02 18.78 -24.36
N THR A 460 -66.31 17.56 -24.84
CA THR A 460 -67.51 17.27 -25.65
C THR A 460 -68.78 17.40 -24.81
N VAL A 461 -68.77 16.94 -23.56
CA VAL A 461 -69.89 17.08 -22.61
C VAL A 461 -70.04 18.53 -22.16
N GLN A 462 -68.96 19.28 -21.97
CA GLN A 462 -69.01 20.73 -21.73
C GLN A 462 -69.52 21.48 -22.95
N GLN A 463 -69.15 21.09 -24.16
CA GLN A 463 -69.68 21.69 -25.38
C GLN A 463 -71.16 21.32 -25.60
N GLN A 464 -71.57 20.10 -25.27
CA GLN A 464 -72.98 19.69 -25.25
C GLN A 464 -73.76 20.37 -24.11
N LEU A 465 -73.11 20.69 -22.98
CA LEU A 465 -73.70 21.46 -21.89
C LEU A 465 -73.86 22.93 -22.31
N VAL A 466 -72.88 23.52 -23.01
CA VAL A 466 -73.00 24.86 -23.61
C VAL A 466 -74.05 24.87 -24.71
N GLU A 467 -74.17 23.84 -25.55
CA GLU A 467 -75.26 23.73 -26.54
C GLU A 467 -76.62 23.48 -25.89
N ALA A 468 -76.67 22.79 -24.75
CA ALA A 468 -77.88 22.59 -23.95
C ALA A 468 -78.25 23.86 -23.17
N GLU A 469 -77.28 24.63 -22.69
CA GLU A 469 -77.44 25.93 -22.06
C GLU A 469 -77.80 26.99 -23.10
N GLU A 470 -77.27 26.95 -24.32
CA GLU A 470 -77.70 27.78 -25.44
C GLU A 470 -79.09 27.37 -25.92
N LYS A 471 -79.45 26.07 -25.94
CA LYS A 471 -80.83 25.62 -26.16
C LYS A 471 -81.76 26.00 -25.03
N ALA A 472 -81.30 26.00 -23.78
CA ALA A 472 -82.08 26.43 -22.61
C ALA A 472 -82.22 27.95 -22.58
N THR A 473 -81.22 28.71 -23.00
CA THR A 473 -81.25 30.17 -23.18
C THR A 473 -82.09 30.53 -24.40
N THR A 474 -82.09 29.71 -25.45
CA THR A 474 -82.99 29.88 -26.60
C THR A 474 -84.42 29.52 -26.19
N LEU A 475 -84.67 28.45 -25.44
CA LEU A 475 -85.99 28.11 -24.88
C LEU A 475 -86.44 29.10 -23.81
N GLN A 476 -85.55 29.70 -23.04
CA GLN A 476 -85.83 30.75 -22.07
C GLN A 476 -86.12 32.08 -22.78
N ASN A 477 -85.38 32.44 -23.83
CA ASN A 477 -85.68 33.61 -24.68
C ASN A 477 -86.92 33.38 -25.55
N THR A 478 -87.26 32.13 -25.89
CA THR A 478 -88.52 31.77 -26.57
C THR A 478 -89.67 31.68 -25.56
N SER A 479 -89.40 31.38 -24.28
CA SER A 479 -90.33 31.41 -23.15
C SER A 479 -90.61 32.84 -22.71
N GLU A 480 -89.61 33.72 -22.63
CA GLU A 480 -89.76 35.15 -22.31
C GLU A 480 -90.41 35.91 -23.47
N LYS A 481 -90.16 35.50 -24.72
CA LYS A 481 -90.92 35.97 -25.89
C LYS A 481 -92.34 35.39 -25.93
N ALA A 482 -92.55 34.13 -25.57
CA ALA A 482 -93.89 33.55 -25.42
C ALA A 482 -94.65 34.06 -24.17
N GLN A 483 -93.96 34.62 -23.18
CA GLN A 483 -94.53 35.21 -21.96
C GLN A 483 -94.85 36.70 -22.17
N SER A 484 -94.06 37.42 -22.98
CA SER A 484 -94.43 38.72 -23.58
C SER A 484 -95.61 38.58 -24.56
N ASP A 485 -95.61 37.53 -25.39
CA ASP A 485 -96.70 37.26 -26.34
C ASP A 485 -97.94 36.65 -25.63
N ALA A 486 -97.77 35.98 -24.47
CA ALA A 486 -98.87 35.54 -23.61
C ALA A 486 -99.46 36.66 -22.75
N GLU A 487 -98.70 37.70 -22.36
CA GLU A 487 -99.24 38.90 -21.70
C GLU A 487 -99.92 39.85 -22.70
N ALA A 488 -99.43 39.92 -23.95
CA ALA A 488 -100.14 40.56 -25.05
C ALA A 488 -101.41 39.78 -25.45
N ALA A 489 -101.38 38.45 -25.39
CA ALA A 489 -102.55 37.59 -25.58
C ALA A 489 -103.48 37.54 -24.36
N LYS A 490 -103.02 37.86 -23.14
CA LYS A 490 -103.88 38.03 -21.94
C LYS A 490 -104.65 39.34 -21.99
N LYS A 491 -104.06 40.38 -22.57
CA LYS A 491 -104.74 41.66 -22.85
C LYS A 491 -105.72 41.54 -24.02
N ALA A 492 -105.39 40.74 -25.04
CA ALA A 492 -106.31 40.39 -26.12
C ALA A 492 -107.38 39.37 -25.69
N ALA A 493 -107.10 38.48 -24.74
CA ALA A 493 -108.07 37.55 -24.16
C ALA A 493 -109.03 38.25 -23.20
N ALA A 494 -108.60 39.27 -22.45
CA ALA A 494 -109.51 40.12 -21.69
C ALA A 494 -110.43 40.97 -22.61
N GLU A 495 -109.92 41.48 -23.74
CA GLU A 495 -110.75 42.15 -24.76
C GLU A 495 -111.64 41.18 -25.56
N ILE A 496 -111.22 39.91 -25.74
CA ILE A 496 -112.05 38.87 -26.36
C ILE A 496 -113.06 38.31 -25.38
N GLU A 497 -112.78 38.26 -24.08
CA GLU A 497 -113.71 37.80 -23.05
C GLU A 497 -114.71 38.90 -22.68
N GLU A 498 -114.33 40.18 -22.77
CA GLU A 498 -115.25 41.32 -22.78
C GLU A 498 -116.06 41.38 -24.09
N LYS A 499 -115.47 41.07 -25.25
CA LYS A 499 -116.22 40.92 -26.50
C LYS A 499 -117.05 39.65 -26.55
N TYR A 500 -116.70 38.57 -25.87
CA TYR A 500 -117.43 37.30 -25.84
C TYR A 500 -118.55 37.36 -24.81
N THR A 501 -118.39 38.03 -23.67
CA THR A 501 -119.52 38.37 -22.80
C THR A 501 -120.41 39.44 -23.43
N ALA A 502 -119.87 40.42 -24.17
CA ALA A 502 -120.70 41.34 -24.96
C ALA A 502 -121.38 40.66 -26.17
N LEU A 503 -120.78 39.64 -26.79
CA LEU A 503 -121.36 38.87 -27.90
C LEU A 503 -122.32 37.78 -27.40
N GLN A 504 -122.10 37.22 -26.22
CA GLN A 504 -122.97 36.23 -25.58
C GLN A 504 -124.15 36.91 -24.88
N GLN A 505 -123.96 38.10 -24.29
CA GLN A 505 -125.05 38.99 -23.94
C GLN A 505 -125.73 39.55 -25.20
N ALA A 506 -125.03 39.83 -26.31
CA ALA A 506 -125.67 40.20 -27.57
C ALA A 506 -126.32 39.02 -28.31
N HIS A 507 -125.99 37.76 -28.01
CA HIS A 507 -126.61 36.58 -28.60
C HIS A 507 -127.79 36.10 -27.74
N GLU A 508 -127.73 36.19 -26.40
CA GLU A 508 -128.91 36.02 -25.53
C GLU A 508 -129.86 37.20 -25.65
N LYS A 509 -129.34 38.42 -25.87
CA LYS A 509 -130.14 39.59 -26.25
C LYS A 509 -130.64 39.49 -27.68
N ALA A 510 -129.89 39.00 -28.67
CA ALA A 510 -130.42 38.78 -30.02
C ALA A 510 -131.32 37.54 -30.16
N GLN A 511 -131.28 36.59 -29.21
CA GLN A 511 -132.15 35.42 -29.19
C GLN A 511 -133.45 35.66 -28.40
N ASN A 512 -133.39 36.49 -27.34
CA ASN A 512 -134.57 37.06 -26.70
C ASN A 512 -135.17 38.20 -27.55
N ASP A 513 -134.35 39.01 -28.21
CA ASP A 513 -134.80 40.00 -29.20
C ASP A 513 -135.28 39.30 -30.47
N ALA A 514 -134.79 38.13 -30.92
CA ALA A 514 -135.39 37.42 -32.06
C ALA A 514 -136.67 36.65 -31.72
N THR A 515 -136.95 36.37 -30.45
CA THR A 515 -138.24 35.81 -30.00
C THR A 515 -139.23 36.91 -29.61
N GLU A 516 -138.77 38.06 -29.11
CA GLU A 516 -139.55 39.30 -29.00
C GLU A 516 -139.73 40.00 -30.35
N GLU A 517 -138.84 39.86 -31.33
CA GLU A 517 -138.95 40.37 -32.71
C GLU A 517 -139.67 39.38 -33.61
N SER A 518 -139.75 38.09 -33.30
CA SER A 518 -140.72 37.18 -33.93
C SER A 518 -142.15 37.38 -33.39
N ALA A 519 -142.31 37.68 -32.10
CA ALA A 519 -143.60 38.09 -31.53
C ALA A 519 -143.98 39.54 -31.89
N ARG A 520 -143.01 40.46 -32.02
CA ARG A 520 -143.18 41.85 -32.46
C ARG A 520 -143.29 41.95 -33.98
N LEU A 521 -142.68 41.08 -34.80
CA LEU A 521 -142.97 40.99 -36.24
C LEU A 521 -144.28 40.26 -36.50
N SER A 522 -144.71 39.31 -35.67
CA SER A 522 -146.07 38.72 -35.76
C SER A 522 -147.16 39.68 -35.26
N LYS A 523 -146.81 40.61 -34.35
CA LYS A 523 -147.67 41.73 -33.91
C LYS A 523 -147.57 42.94 -34.85
N GLU A 524 -146.42 43.22 -35.45
CA GLU A 524 -146.22 44.22 -36.51
C GLU A 524 -146.76 43.71 -37.85
N LEU A 525 -146.90 42.41 -38.12
CA LEU A 525 -147.64 41.89 -39.30
C LEU A 525 -149.16 42.01 -39.12
N SER A 526 -149.68 41.80 -37.90
CA SER A 526 -151.10 42.04 -37.61
C SER A 526 -151.41 43.54 -37.51
N GLU A 527 -150.49 44.34 -36.96
CA GLU A 527 -150.57 45.80 -36.94
C GLU A 527 -150.22 46.44 -38.30
N LEU A 528 -149.44 45.79 -39.20
CA LEU A 528 -149.31 46.17 -40.61
C LEU A 528 -150.53 45.74 -41.41
N GLN A 529 -151.16 44.59 -41.14
CA GLN A 529 -152.45 44.24 -41.77
C GLN A 529 -153.56 45.18 -41.34
N THR A 530 -153.57 45.60 -40.07
CA THR A 530 -154.51 46.60 -39.53
C THR A 530 -154.15 47.99 -40.02
N LYS A 531 -152.86 48.36 -40.12
CA LYS A 531 -152.42 49.60 -40.76
C LYS A 531 -152.60 49.58 -42.27
N TYR A 532 -152.66 48.44 -42.95
CA TYR A 532 -152.99 48.34 -44.38
C TYR A 532 -154.49 48.55 -44.60
N THR A 533 -155.35 48.08 -43.69
CA THR A 533 -156.78 48.44 -43.69
C THR A 533 -157.02 49.90 -43.29
N THR A 534 -156.21 50.45 -42.37
CA THR A 534 -156.27 51.87 -41.98
C THR A 534 -155.55 52.79 -43.01
N LEU A 535 -154.66 52.25 -43.85
CA LEU A 535 -154.08 52.89 -45.03
C LEU A 535 -154.97 52.79 -46.26
N GLU A 536 -155.84 51.79 -46.34
CA GLU A 536 -156.89 51.69 -47.36
C GLU A 536 -158.08 52.62 -47.03
N GLU A 537 -158.43 52.78 -45.75
CA GLU A 537 -159.38 53.81 -45.29
C GLU A 537 -158.79 55.24 -45.30
N SER A 538 -157.47 55.40 -45.08
CA SER A 538 -156.79 56.69 -45.31
C SER A 538 -156.38 56.93 -46.77
N ALA A 539 -156.44 55.93 -47.65
CA ALA A 539 -156.38 56.09 -49.11
C ALA A 539 -157.70 56.60 -49.71
N ASP A 540 -158.85 56.29 -49.09
CA ASP A 540 -160.13 56.92 -49.44
C ASP A 540 -160.30 58.32 -48.83
N ALA A 541 -159.58 58.66 -47.76
CA ALA A 541 -159.41 60.05 -47.28
C ALA A 541 -158.30 60.82 -48.04
N ALA A 542 -157.31 60.12 -48.60
CA ALA A 542 -156.30 60.69 -49.48
C ALA A 542 -156.79 60.89 -50.91
N LYS A 543 -157.89 60.27 -51.37
CA LYS A 543 -158.60 60.66 -52.60
C LYS A 543 -159.25 62.05 -52.49
N THR A 544 -159.65 62.46 -51.29
CA THR A 544 -160.22 63.80 -51.01
C THR A 544 -159.15 64.85 -50.69
N ALA A 545 -157.95 64.46 -50.24
CA ALA A 545 -156.79 65.34 -50.10
C ALA A 545 -155.96 65.47 -51.41
N SER A 546 -155.87 64.38 -52.21
CA SER A 546 -155.22 64.34 -53.53
C SER A 546 -155.97 65.16 -54.59
N ALA A 547 -157.26 65.47 -54.40
CA ALA A 547 -157.98 66.43 -55.22
C ALA A 547 -157.55 67.89 -54.97
N THR A 548 -156.91 68.18 -53.83
CA THR A 548 -156.53 69.54 -53.41
C THR A 548 -155.04 69.81 -53.61
N GLU A 549 -154.19 68.79 -53.50
CA GLU A 549 -152.75 68.91 -53.81
C GLU A 549 -152.44 68.77 -55.31
N LEU A 550 -153.32 68.16 -56.11
CA LEU A 550 -153.21 68.16 -57.57
C LEU A 550 -153.51 69.53 -58.20
N GLU A 551 -154.17 70.45 -57.47
CA GLU A 551 -154.31 71.87 -57.83
C GLU A 551 -153.06 72.69 -57.48
N ILE A 552 -152.40 72.40 -56.36
CA ILE A 552 -151.17 73.09 -55.92
C ILE A 552 -149.96 72.62 -56.75
N ALA A 553 -149.85 71.32 -57.03
CA ALA A 553 -148.79 70.78 -57.88
C ALA A 553 -148.93 71.19 -59.36
N LYS A 554 -150.15 71.49 -59.84
CA LYS A 554 -150.35 72.12 -61.17
C LYS A 554 -149.92 73.59 -61.21
N LYS A 555 -149.86 74.27 -60.06
CA LYS A 555 -149.47 75.67 -59.96
C LYS A 555 -147.94 75.86 -59.90
N ASP A 556 -147.22 75.04 -59.14
CA ASP A 556 -145.75 75.24 -58.99
C ASP A 556 -144.90 74.41 -59.97
N ALA A 557 -145.49 73.42 -60.65
CA ALA A 557 -144.91 72.87 -61.87
C ALA A 557 -144.71 73.96 -62.96
N SER A 558 -145.45 75.07 -62.91
CA SER A 558 -145.24 76.23 -63.76
C SER A 558 -144.06 77.11 -63.31
N GLU A 559 -143.75 77.19 -62.00
CA GLU A 559 -142.61 77.97 -61.48
C GLU A 559 -141.26 77.26 -61.68
N TRP A 560 -141.23 75.93 -61.58
CA TRP A 560 -139.99 75.18 -61.83
C TRP A 560 -139.63 75.12 -63.32
N GLU A 561 -140.60 75.17 -64.24
CA GLU A 561 -140.33 75.23 -65.67
C GLU A 561 -139.75 76.60 -66.10
N GLU A 562 -140.05 77.68 -65.39
CA GLU A 562 -139.46 79.01 -65.60
C GLU A 562 -138.05 79.14 -64.99
N LYS A 563 -137.86 78.66 -63.75
CA LYS A 563 -136.54 78.66 -63.08
C LYS A 563 -135.49 77.80 -63.80
N THR A 564 -135.90 76.73 -64.47
CA THR A 564 -134.97 75.87 -65.21
C THR A 564 -134.49 76.52 -66.52
N LYS A 565 -135.29 77.43 -67.12
CA LYS A 565 -134.84 78.26 -68.23
C LYS A 565 -133.81 79.31 -67.79
N GLU A 566 -134.00 79.94 -66.64
CA GLU A 566 -133.05 80.96 -66.14
C GLU A 566 -131.70 80.36 -65.70
N ALA A 567 -131.70 79.18 -65.06
CA ALA A 567 -130.47 78.50 -64.66
C ALA A 567 -129.66 77.94 -65.84
N SER A 568 -130.32 77.60 -66.96
CA SER A 568 -129.62 77.21 -68.20
C SER A 568 -128.82 78.38 -68.77
N THR A 569 -129.40 79.58 -68.84
CA THR A 569 -128.70 80.79 -69.31
C THR A 569 -127.55 81.22 -68.39
N ALA A 570 -127.66 81.02 -67.08
CA ALA A 570 -126.58 81.32 -66.14
C ALA A 570 -125.37 80.36 -66.30
N ARG A 571 -125.61 79.12 -66.76
CA ARG A 571 -124.56 78.14 -67.00
C ARG A 571 -123.77 78.41 -68.29
N ASP A 572 -124.44 78.91 -69.32
CA ASP A 572 -123.79 79.30 -70.58
C ASP A 572 -122.94 80.59 -70.41
N ALA A 573 -123.39 81.55 -69.60
CA ALA A 573 -122.63 82.77 -69.31
C ALA A 573 -121.34 82.49 -68.50
N MET A 574 -121.36 81.56 -67.55
CA MET A 574 -120.14 81.19 -66.82
C MET A 574 -119.13 80.39 -67.66
N ALA A 575 -119.55 79.75 -68.75
CA ALA A 575 -118.61 79.11 -69.67
C ALA A 575 -117.81 80.14 -70.50
N GLU A 576 -118.37 81.32 -70.75
CA GLU A 576 -117.72 82.45 -71.44
C GLU A 576 -116.70 83.18 -70.54
N ASP A 577 -117.00 83.31 -69.24
CA ASP A 577 -116.10 83.92 -68.25
C ASP A 577 -114.85 83.06 -67.96
N VAL A 578 -114.93 81.73 -68.12
CA VAL A 578 -113.79 80.81 -67.95
C VAL A 578 -112.87 80.80 -69.19
N GLU A 579 -113.38 81.12 -70.38
CA GLU A 579 -112.57 81.33 -71.60
C GLU A 579 -111.82 82.67 -71.55
N THR A 580 -112.47 83.72 -71.04
CA THR A 580 -111.87 85.06 -70.94
C THR A 580 -110.71 85.11 -69.93
N ALA A 581 -110.84 84.43 -68.78
CA ALA A 581 -109.79 84.36 -67.77
C ALA A 581 -108.54 83.55 -68.23
N LYS A 582 -108.70 82.65 -69.22
CA LYS A 582 -107.56 81.97 -69.88
C LYS A 582 -106.81 82.89 -70.83
N GLY A 583 -107.47 83.90 -71.43
CA GLY A 583 -106.83 84.95 -72.23
C GLY A 583 -106.00 85.91 -71.39
N ASP A 584 -106.47 86.28 -70.20
CA ASP A 584 -105.75 87.22 -69.31
C ASP A 584 -104.52 86.60 -68.62
N ALA A 585 -104.53 85.28 -68.43
CA ALA A 585 -103.36 84.53 -67.97
C ALA A 585 -102.22 84.48 -69.01
N ALA A 586 -102.54 84.54 -70.31
CA ALA A 586 -101.54 84.56 -71.39
C ALA A 586 -100.92 85.96 -71.62
N ALA A 587 -101.67 87.04 -71.38
CA ALA A 587 -101.18 88.42 -71.53
C ALA A 587 -100.28 88.88 -70.36
N ALA A 588 -100.52 88.39 -69.14
CA ALA A 588 -99.67 88.70 -67.99
C ALA A 588 -98.29 88.02 -68.08
N GLN A 589 -98.20 86.85 -68.71
CA GLN A 589 -96.94 86.13 -68.91
C GLN A 589 -96.00 86.84 -69.93
N GLU A 590 -96.55 87.57 -70.90
CA GLU A 590 -95.80 88.47 -71.81
C GLU A 590 -95.32 89.76 -71.12
N ARG A 591 -96.09 90.32 -70.17
CA ARG A 591 -95.67 91.50 -69.37
C ARG A 591 -94.51 91.22 -68.42
N VAL A 592 -94.37 89.98 -67.96
CA VAL A 592 -93.22 89.56 -67.12
C VAL A 592 -91.93 89.47 -67.96
N LYS A 593 -92.01 89.03 -69.22
CA LYS A 593 -90.85 89.03 -70.15
C LYS A 593 -90.37 90.42 -70.55
N ALA A 594 -91.26 91.42 -70.61
CA ALA A 594 -90.88 92.81 -70.92
C ALA A 594 -90.21 93.53 -69.73
N LEU A 595 -90.63 93.26 -68.49
CA LEU A 595 -90.03 93.84 -67.29
C LEU A 595 -88.67 93.21 -66.93
N GLU A 596 -88.45 91.95 -67.29
CA GLU A 596 -87.12 91.32 -67.20
C GLU A 596 -86.09 91.93 -68.19
N ALA A 597 -86.53 92.60 -69.27
CA ALA A 597 -85.64 93.29 -70.21
C ALA A 597 -85.23 94.72 -69.76
N GLU A 598 -86.00 95.38 -68.88
CA GLU A 598 -85.72 96.76 -68.43
C GLU A 598 -85.08 96.83 -67.02
N LEU A 599 -85.31 95.83 -66.16
CA LEU A 599 -84.56 95.70 -64.90
C LEU A 599 -83.09 95.26 -65.11
N GLN A 600 -82.74 94.75 -66.30
CA GLN A 600 -81.35 94.58 -66.73
C GLN A 600 -80.69 95.94 -67.06
N LYS A 601 -81.44 96.98 -67.42
CA LYS A 601 -80.94 98.35 -67.62
C LYS A 601 -80.75 99.11 -66.31
N LEU A 602 -81.61 98.87 -65.32
CA LEU A 602 -81.56 99.58 -64.04
C LEU A 602 -80.51 99.02 -63.06
N ARG A 603 -79.91 97.86 -63.37
CA ARG A 603 -78.77 97.31 -62.62
C ARG A 603 -77.41 97.86 -63.07
N ASP A 604 -77.34 98.55 -64.23
CA ASP A 604 -76.11 99.14 -64.78
C ASP A 604 -75.93 100.65 -64.53
N SER A 605 -76.83 101.34 -63.81
CA SER A 605 -76.65 102.78 -63.53
C SER A 605 -77.33 103.30 -62.25
N ALA A 606 -77.01 102.71 -61.10
CA ALA A 606 -77.25 103.32 -59.79
C ALA A 606 -75.92 103.52 -59.04
N LYS A 607 -75.28 104.68 -59.27
CA LYS A 607 -74.26 105.28 -58.41
C LYS A 607 -74.93 106.43 -57.65
N THR A 608 -74.76 106.47 -56.33
CA THR A 608 -75.05 107.59 -55.39
C THR A 608 -76.53 108.01 -55.28
N GLU A 609 -77.15 108.33 -54.14
CA GLU A 609 -76.71 108.63 -52.78
C GLU A 609 -77.94 108.59 -51.84
N LYS A 610 -77.73 108.07 -50.61
CA LYS A 610 -78.27 108.45 -49.28
C LYS A 610 -79.69 109.03 -49.11
N VAL A 611 -80.36 108.67 -48.00
CA VAL A 611 -80.39 109.40 -46.70
C VAL A 611 -81.50 108.86 -45.76
N ASN A 612 -81.10 108.50 -44.54
CA ASN A 612 -81.77 108.53 -43.22
C ASN A 612 -83.31 108.41 -43.05
N GLY A 613 -83.69 107.59 -42.05
CA GLY A 613 -84.05 108.17 -40.74
C GLY A 613 -85.29 107.66 -39.97
N LYS A 614 -85.03 106.90 -38.88
CA LYS A 614 -85.61 106.99 -37.50
C LYS A 614 -87.10 106.64 -37.14
N LYS A 615 -87.19 105.59 -36.29
CA LYS A 615 -87.78 105.49 -34.90
C LYS A 615 -89.28 105.78 -34.62
N LYS A 616 -90.01 104.83 -33.98
CA LYS A 616 -90.28 104.62 -32.50
C LYS A 616 -91.46 103.62 -32.28
N LYS A 617 -91.32 102.58 -31.42
CA LYS A 617 -92.01 102.26 -30.12
C LYS A 617 -93.57 102.15 -30.18
N ALA A 618 -94.30 101.16 -29.63
CA ALA A 618 -94.38 100.64 -28.24
C ALA A 618 -95.51 99.55 -28.08
N ASN A 619 -95.41 98.69 -27.03
CA ASN A 619 -96.45 97.97 -26.20
C ASN A 619 -97.71 97.31 -26.84
N GLY A 620 -98.31 96.21 -26.35
CA GLY A 620 -98.17 95.36 -25.15
C GLY A 620 -99.57 94.82 -24.69
N VAL A 621 -99.59 93.71 -23.91
CA VAL A 621 -100.64 93.30 -22.90
C VAL A 621 -101.96 92.68 -23.46
N ASP A 622 -102.75 91.76 -22.85
CA ASP A 622 -102.69 90.69 -21.81
C ASP A 622 -104.13 90.09 -21.66
N LYS A 623 -104.27 88.90 -21.03
CA LYS A 623 -105.38 88.38 -20.17
C LYS A 623 -106.78 87.87 -20.64
N THR A 624 -107.00 86.56 -20.37
CA THR A 624 -108.01 85.83 -19.52
C THR A 624 -109.51 86.21 -19.38
N LEU A 625 -110.43 85.20 -19.41
CA LEU A 625 -111.26 84.63 -18.28
C LEU A 625 -112.64 84.01 -18.70
N LYS A 626 -113.00 82.88 -18.02
CA LYS A 626 -114.30 82.43 -17.41
C LYS A 626 -115.63 82.08 -18.14
N GLU A 627 -116.21 80.96 -17.65
CA GLU A 627 -117.60 80.62 -17.22
C GLU A 627 -118.83 80.57 -18.18
N GLU A 628 -119.38 79.35 -18.32
CA GLU A 628 -120.73 78.84 -17.91
C GLU A 628 -122.11 79.55 -18.20
N VAL A 629 -123.01 78.74 -18.83
CA VAL A 629 -124.50 78.53 -18.75
C VAL A 629 -125.60 79.57 -19.17
N VAL A 630 -126.59 79.05 -19.94
CA VAL A 630 -128.10 79.10 -19.80
C VAL A 630 -128.89 79.57 -21.07
N ALA A 631 -130.01 78.84 -21.27
CA ALA A 631 -131.04 78.81 -22.30
C ALA A 631 -131.89 80.07 -22.62
N ALA A 632 -132.57 79.99 -23.78
CA ALA A 632 -133.92 80.48 -24.03
C ALA A 632 -134.61 79.55 -25.05
#